data_AF-A0A0G1UNW2-F1
#
_entry.id   AF-A0A0G1UNW2-F1
#
_cell.length_a   1.000
_cell.length_b   1.000
_cell.length_c   1.000
_cell.angle_alpha   90.00
_cell.angle_beta   90.00
_cell.angle_gamma   90.00
#
_symmetry.space_group_name_H-M   'P 1'
#
loop_
_entity.id
_entity.type
_entity.pdbx_description
1 polymer ?
#
loop_
_entity_poly.entity_id
_entity_poly.type
_entity_poly.pdbx_seq_one_letter_code
_entity_poly.pdbx_strand_id
1 'polypeptide(L)'
;MNPRRYFCYIFLLLFSSVLAVPDLIHAQILPSVTSTKTPTKTPTRTPTPSLTRTPTPTRTPTPTPSLTRTPTPSKTPTPLPLPSKTPTPTPTPVILVSPTHTPTPTPAVPGDANGDGHVNGLDYLIWLTYYGQTISGPEYGDFNNNGAVNGADYLIWLSNYGI
;
A
#
# COMPACT_ATOMS: atom_id res chain seq x y z
N MET A 1 1.80 -14.38 18.79
CA MET A 1 2.17 -12.95 18.85
C MET A 1 3.36 -12.81 19.80
N ASN A 2 4.54 -12.43 19.27
CA ASN A 2 5.81 -12.47 20.00
C ASN A 2 5.99 -11.21 20.89
N PRO A 3 6.30 -11.35 22.20
CA PRO A 3 6.45 -10.23 23.15
C PRO A 3 7.68 -9.33 22.87
N ARG A 4 8.54 -9.72 21.92
CA ARG A 4 9.73 -8.95 21.53
C ARG A 4 9.45 -7.69 20.69
N ARG A 5 8.21 -7.45 20.23
CA ARG A 5 7.85 -6.24 19.45
C ARG A 5 7.33 -5.07 20.29
N TYR A 6 6.90 -5.31 21.53
CA TYR A 6 6.40 -4.25 22.41
C TYR A 6 7.52 -3.34 22.95
N PHE A 7 8.74 -3.87 23.05
CA PHE A 7 9.88 -3.11 23.56
C PHE A 7 10.35 -1.99 22.61
N CYS A 8 10.14 -2.13 21.30
CA CYS A 8 10.43 -1.06 20.33
C CYS A 8 9.34 0.03 20.26
N TYR A 9 8.09 -0.29 20.60
CA TYR A 9 6.98 0.69 20.54
C TYR A 9 6.90 1.61 21.77
N ILE A 10 7.48 1.19 22.90
CA ILE A 10 7.53 1.98 24.14
C ILE A 10 8.61 3.08 24.09
N PHE A 11 9.61 2.98 23.21
CA PHE A 11 10.68 3.99 23.09
C PHE A 11 10.36 5.11 22.07
N LEU A 12 9.42 4.90 21.15
CA LEU A 12 9.00 5.91 20.16
C LEU A 12 7.82 6.78 20.60
N LEU A 13 7.23 6.49 21.77
CA LEU A 13 6.13 7.25 22.36
C LEU A 13 6.57 8.02 23.62
N LEU A 14 7.85 8.35 23.73
CA LEU A 14 8.33 9.36 24.67
C LEU A 14 8.16 10.76 24.06
N PHE A 15 7.01 11.34 24.38
CA PHE A 15 6.86 12.72 24.84
C PHE A 15 7.31 13.83 23.86
N SER A 16 6.40 14.37 23.07
CA SER A 16 5.44 15.42 23.52
C SER A 16 6.14 16.69 23.98
N SER A 17 6.27 17.68 23.10
CA SER A 17 6.40 19.08 23.51
C SER A 17 5.80 20.02 22.48
N VAL A 18 4.51 19.82 22.18
CA VAL A 18 3.63 20.91 21.74
C VAL A 18 2.97 21.43 23.01
N LEU A 19 3.26 22.69 23.36
CA LEU A 19 2.47 23.67 24.11
C LEU A 19 3.40 24.59 24.94
N ALA A 20 3.61 25.83 24.48
CA ALA A 20 3.62 27.06 25.30
C ALA A 20 4.14 28.26 24.47
N VAL A 21 3.21 29.07 23.95
CA VAL A 21 3.38 30.53 23.77
C VAL A 21 2.93 31.18 25.08
N PRO A 22 3.61 32.23 25.58
CA PRO A 22 3.36 33.59 25.07
C PRO A 22 4.59 34.51 25.11
N ASP A 23 4.64 35.58 24.31
CA ASP A 23 4.85 36.90 24.91
C ASP A 23 4.58 38.10 23.99
N LEU A 24 4.21 39.16 24.69
CA LEU A 24 3.46 40.32 24.29
C LEU A 24 4.33 41.40 23.62
N ILE A 25 3.87 41.85 22.46
CA ILE A 25 3.75 43.25 22.00
C ILE A 25 4.66 44.29 22.71
N HIS A 26 5.66 44.81 22.00
CA HIS A 26 6.28 46.11 22.32
C HIS A 26 6.31 47.02 21.09
N ALA A 27 5.63 48.15 21.25
CA ALA A 27 5.27 49.15 20.26
C ALA A 27 6.46 49.85 19.59
N GLN A 28 6.32 50.15 18.29
CA GLN A 28 7.12 51.16 17.60
C GLN A 28 6.27 51.97 16.58
N ILE A 29 5.71 53.08 17.09
CA ILE A 29 5.77 54.46 16.55
C ILE A 29 5.25 54.74 15.11
N LEU A 30 4.17 55.54 15.03
CA LEU A 30 3.64 56.20 13.82
C LEU A 30 4.55 57.34 13.31
N PRO A 31 4.61 57.53 11.97
CA PRO A 31 4.68 58.86 11.37
C PRO A 31 3.37 59.22 10.64
N SER A 32 2.71 60.29 11.10
CA SER A 32 1.60 60.96 10.43
C SER A 32 2.14 61.80 9.26
N VAL A 33 1.87 61.38 8.03
CA VAL A 33 2.11 62.19 6.83
C VAL A 33 0.87 63.02 6.53
N THR A 34 0.96 64.33 6.85
CA THR A 34 -0.04 65.35 6.54
C THR A 34 0.48 66.29 5.46
N SER A 35 -0.46 66.80 4.64
CA SER A 35 -0.33 67.83 3.60
C SER A 35 -0.10 67.28 2.19
N THR A 36 -0.91 67.60 1.17
CA THR A 36 -1.14 68.98 0.68
C THR A 36 -2.37 68.99 -0.23
N LYS A 37 -3.28 69.97 -0.11
CA LYS A 37 -4.37 70.18 -1.08
C LYS A 37 -3.79 70.71 -2.39
N THR A 38 -3.76 69.86 -3.42
CA THR A 38 -3.34 70.22 -4.78
C THR A 38 -4.35 71.20 -5.42
N PRO A 39 -3.91 72.27 -6.11
CA PRO A 39 -4.79 73.29 -6.66
C PRO A 39 -5.75 72.73 -7.71
N THR A 40 -7.02 73.09 -7.56
CA THR A 40 -8.11 72.76 -8.48
C THR A 40 -7.89 73.47 -9.83
N LYS A 41 -7.69 72.70 -10.91
CA LYS A 41 -7.63 73.25 -12.27
C LYS A 41 -8.98 73.86 -12.65
N THR A 42 -8.96 75.10 -13.13
CA THR A 42 -10.12 75.80 -13.72
C THR A 42 -10.67 74.98 -14.89
N PRO A 43 -11.99 74.71 -14.96
CA PRO A 43 -12.57 73.95 -16.07
C PRO A 43 -12.48 74.75 -17.37
N THR A 44 -11.65 74.29 -18.31
CA THR A 44 -11.63 74.78 -19.68
C THR A 44 -12.94 74.39 -20.36
N ARG A 45 -13.68 75.37 -20.93
CA ARG A 45 -14.89 75.09 -21.71
C ARG A 45 -14.53 74.21 -22.91
N THR A 46 -14.98 72.97 -22.88
CA THR A 46 -14.84 72.00 -23.97
C THR A 46 -15.71 72.44 -25.15
N PRO A 47 -15.21 72.46 -26.40
CA PRO A 47 -16.03 72.78 -27.56
C PRO A 47 -17.17 71.76 -27.69
N THR A 48 -18.38 72.27 -27.96
CA THR A 48 -19.58 71.47 -28.17
C THR A 48 -19.39 70.52 -29.36
N PRO A 49 -19.55 69.19 -29.21
CA PRO A 49 -19.43 68.27 -30.33
C PRO A 49 -20.53 68.53 -31.37
N SER A 50 -20.13 68.64 -32.63
CA SER A 50 -21.05 68.68 -33.77
C SER A 50 -21.75 67.32 -33.89
N LEU A 51 -23.08 67.33 -34.03
CA LEU A 51 -23.89 66.11 -34.12
C LEU A 51 -23.67 65.44 -35.48
N THR A 52 -22.71 64.53 -35.55
CA THR A 52 -22.55 63.63 -36.69
C THR A 52 -23.67 62.59 -36.63
N ARG A 53 -24.61 62.64 -37.58
CA ARG A 53 -25.70 61.65 -37.70
C ARG A 53 -25.07 60.26 -37.90
N THR A 54 -25.23 59.41 -36.89
CA THR A 54 -24.81 58.00 -36.95
C THR A 54 -25.69 57.26 -37.95
N PRO A 55 -25.11 56.50 -38.92
CA PRO A 55 -25.91 55.68 -39.82
C PRO A 55 -26.69 54.63 -39.01
N THR A 56 -27.99 54.51 -39.32
CA THR A 56 -28.87 53.53 -38.68
C THR A 56 -28.34 52.12 -38.95
N PRO A 57 -28.09 51.28 -37.92
CA PRO A 57 -27.61 49.93 -38.14
C PRO A 57 -28.67 49.12 -38.89
N THR A 58 -28.32 48.67 -40.10
CA THR A 58 -29.13 47.72 -40.86
C THR A 58 -29.13 46.40 -40.09
N ARG A 59 -30.31 45.91 -39.70
CA ARG A 59 -30.44 44.63 -38.98
C ARG A 59 -29.99 43.51 -39.92
N THR A 60 -28.81 42.95 -39.65
CA THR A 60 -28.35 41.72 -40.31
C THR A 60 -29.26 40.58 -39.87
N PRO A 61 -29.83 39.78 -40.80
CA PRO A 61 -30.66 38.64 -40.42
C PRO A 61 -29.82 37.68 -39.57
N THR A 62 -30.33 37.38 -38.38
CA THR A 62 -29.68 36.45 -37.45
C THR A 62 -29.75 35.05 -38.04
N PRO A 63 -28.62 34.32 -38.18
CA PRO A 63 -28.66 32.95 -38.69
C PRO A 63 -29.49 32.08 -37.75
N THR A 64 -30.48 31.40 -38.30
CA THR A 64 -31.29 30.42 -37.57
C THR A 64 -30.38 29.30 -37.06
N PRO A 65 -30.37 29.00 -35.74
CA PRO A 65 -29.53 27.93 -35.22
C PRO A 65 -29.96 26.59 -35.81
N SER A 66 -29.06 25.95 -36.55
CA SER A 66 -29.24 24.58 -37.02
C SER A 66 -29.11 23.63 -35.83
N LEU A 67 -30.15 22.83 -35.60
CA LEU A 67 -30.18 21.83 -34.53
C LEU A 67 -29.09 20.80 -34.80
N THR A 68 -27.94 21.01 -34.17
CA THR A 68 -26.79 20.10 -34.27
C THR A 68 -27.12 18.91 -33.39
N ARG A 69 -27.48 17.77 -34.02
CA ARG A 69 -27.72 16.51 -33.29
C ARG A 69 -26.43 16.15 -32.55
N THR A 70 -26.48 16.25 -31.22
CA THR A 70 -25.38 15.81 -30.36
C THR A 70 -25.15 14.32 -30.60
N PRO A 71 -23.94 13.88 -31.00
CA PRO A 71 -23.66 12.47 -31.13
C PRO A 71 -23.87 11.80 -29.77
N THR A 72 -24.74 10.80 -29.73
CA THR A 72 -24.95 10.00 -28.53
C THR A 72 -23.62 9.36 -28.16
N PRO A 73 -23.12 9.52 -26.91
CA PRO A 73 -21.86 8.91 -26.51
C PRO A 73 -21.96 7.40 -26.71
N SER A 74 -21.16 6.88 -27.65
CA SER A 74 -21.00 5.46 -27.84
C SER A 74 -20.35 4.91 -26.57
N LYS A 75 -20.99 3.92 -25.94
CA LYS A 75 -20.42 3.26 -24.76
C LYS A 75 -19.11 2.61 -25.20
N THR A 76 -17.99 3.21 -24.80
CA THR A 76 -16.68 2.60 -24.97
C THR A 76 -16.72 1.23 -24.28
N PRO A 77 -16.45 0.13 -24.99
CA PRO A 77 -16.39 -1.18 -24.36
C PRO A 77 -15.34 -1.13 -23.26
N THR A 78 -15.76 -1.43 -22.04
CA THR A 78 -14.85 -1.55 -20.90
C THR A 78 -13.83 -2.64 -21.24
N PRO A 79 -12.52 -2.37 -21.19
CA PRO A 79 -11.53 -3.40 -21.46
C PRO A 79 -11.76 -4.57 -20.50
N LEU A 80 -11.93 -5.76 -21.07
CA LEU A 80 -12.03 -6.99 -20.30
C LEU A 80 -10.77 -7.10 -19.44
N PRO A 81 -10.88 -7.43 -18.14
CA PRO A 81 -9.69 -7.62 -17.31
C PRO A 81 -8.79 -8.64 -18.01
N LEU A 82 -7.54 -8.22 -18.27
CA LEU A 82 -6.51 -9.10 -18.76
C LEU A 82 -6.43 -10.29 -17.80
N PRO A 83 -6.38 -11.55 -18.28
CA PRO A 83 -6.22 -12.69 -17.39
C PRO A 83 -5.01 -12.44 -16.52
N SER A 84 -5.26 -12.27 -15.21
CA SER A 84 -4.20 -12.19 -14.22
C SER A 84 -3.38 -13.44 -14.43
N LYS A 85 -2.07 -13.29 -14.70
CA LYS A 85 -1.16 -14.42 -14.71
C LYS A 85 -1.31 -15.07 -13.34
N THR A 86 -2.03 -16.20 -13.30
CA THR A 86 -2.06 -17.05 -12.11
C THR A 86 -0.61 -17.25 -11.74
N PRO A 87 -0.18 -16.91 -10.51
CA PRO A 87 1.19 -17.14 -10.11
C PRO A 87 1.45 -18.61 -10.37
N THR A 88 2.31 -18.89 -11.36
CA THR A 88 2.80 -20.24 -11.60
C THR A 88 3.37 -20.67 -10.26
N PRO A 89 2.91 -21.79 -9.66
CA PRO A 89 3.50 -22.28 -8.43
C PRO A 89 5.01 -22.33 -8.68
N THR A 90 5.74 -21.50 -7.95
CA THR A 90 7.19 -21.52 -8.00
C THR A 90 7.56 -22.96 -7.67
N PRO A 91 8.33 -23.66 -8.52
CA PRO A 91 8.66 -25.05 -8.26
C PRO A 91 9.25 -25.12 -6.86
N THR A 92 8.52 -25.79 -5.96
CA THR A 92 9.03 -26.14 -4.64
C THR A 92 10.38 -26.81 -4.87
N PRO A 93 11.46 -26.41 -4.18
CA PRO A 93 12.76 -27.05 -4.39
C PRO A 93 12.59 -28.54 -4.17
N VAL A 94 12.74 -29.31 -5.26
CA VAL A 94 12.82 -30.77 -5.19
C VAL A 94 14.18 -31.08 -4.60
N ILE A 95 14.26 -31.18 -3.28
CA ILE A 95 15.46 -31.70 -2.63
C ILE A 95 15.46 -33.19 -2.92
N LEU A 96 16.35 -33.60 -3.83
CA LEU A 96 16.65 -35.00 -4.09
C LEU A 96 17.47 -35.53 -2.90
N VAL A 97 16.82 -35.77 -1.76
CA VAL A 97 17.42 -36.61 -0.72
C VAL A 97 17.38 -38.04 -1.26
N SER A 98 18.54 -38.57 -1.60
CA SER A 98 18.69 -40.00 -1.87
C SER A 98 18.58 -40.73 -0.52
N PRO A 99 17.53 -41.51 -0.24
CA PRO A 99 17.52 -42.33 0.96
C PRO A 99 18.46 -43.51 0.71
N THR A 100 19.74 -43.34 1.04
CA THR A 100 20.70 -44.45 1.04
C THR A 100 21.22 -44.66 2.44
N HIS A 101 20.30 -44.93 3.36
CA HIS A 101 20.63 -45.50 4.66
C HIS A 101 19.80 -46.77 4.82
N THR A 102 20.49 -47.92 4.79
CA THR A 102 19.93 -49.19 5.27
C THR A 102 19.63 -48.99 6.76
N PRO A 103 18.36 -49.00 7.21
CA PRO A 103 18.05 -48.70 8.59
C PRO A 103 18.63 -49.78 9.48
N THR A 104 19.62 -49.40 10.30
CA THR A 104 19.79 -50.04 11.60
C THR A 104 18.55 -49.65 12.41
N PRO A 105 17.85 -50.59 13.08
CA PRO A 105 16.63 -50.28 13.82
C PRO A 105 16.96 -49.47 15.08
N THR A 106 17.27 -48.19 14.89
CA THR A 106 17.28 -47.19 15.95
C THR A 106 15.82 -46.83 16.25
N PRO A 107 15.41 -46.72 17.52
CA PRO A 107 14.07 -46.25 17.85
C PRO A 107 13.81 -44.90 17.18
N ALA A 108 12.76 -44.82 16.36
CA ALA A 108 12.40 -43.57 15.68
C ALA A 108 12.08 -42.51 16.74
N VAL A 109 12.91 -41.46 16.81
CA VAL A 109 12.67 -40.32 17.69
C VAL A 109 11.53 -39.51 17.07
N PRO A 110 10.42 -39.24 17.78
CA PRO A 110 9.36 -38.43 17.21
C PRO A 110 9.89 -37.04 16.83
N GLY A 111 9.70 -36.63 15.58
CA GLY A 111 10.25 -35.39 15.05
C GLY A 111 11.56 -35.53 14.29
N ASP A 112 12.22 -36.69 14.31
CA ASP A 112 13.40 -37.01 13.49
C ASP A 112 12.93 -37.58 12.15
N ALA A 113 12.92 -36.74 11.12
CA ALA A 113 12.40 -37.10 9.81
C ALA A 113 13.48 -37.70 8.91
N ASN A 114 14.76 -37.34 9.11
CA ASN A 114 15.86 -37.89 8.32
C ASN A 114 16.45 -39.19 8.92
N GLY A 115 16.03 -39.56 10.14
CA GLY A 115 16.47 -40.75 10.86
C GLY A 115 17.89 -40.64 11.41
N ASP A 116 18.41 -39.43 11.61
CA ASP A 116 19.78 -39.19 12.07
C ASP A 116 19.94 -39.23 13.60
N GLY A 117 18.84 -39.39 14.33
CA GLY A 117 18.79 -39.44 15.79
C GLY A 117 18.71 -38.08 16.46
N HIS A 118 18.68 -36.98 15.70
CA HIS A 118 18.55 -35.62 16.21
C HIS A 118 17.27 -34.98 15.70
N VAL A 119 16.66 -34.10 16.50
CA VAL A 119 15.49 -33.33 16.08
C VAL A 119 15.87 -31.87 15.92
N ASN A 120 16.14 -31.45 14.70
CA ASN A 120 16.72 -30.15 14.40
C ASN A 120 16.09 -29.49 13.16
N GLY A 121 16.78 -28.49 12.60
CA GLY A 121 16.29 -27.72 11.45
C GLY A 121 16.21 -28.51 10.14
N LEU A 122 16.95 -29.62 10.01
CA LEU A 122 16.86 -30.51 8.86
C LEU A 122 15.53 -31.26 8.84
N ASP A 123 15.04 -31.69 10.00
CA ASP A 123 13.74 -32.36 10.12
C ASP A 123 12.58 -31.42 9.85
N TYR A 124 12.70 -30.17 10.32
CA TYR A 124 11.76 -29.13 9.98
C TYR A 124 11.67 -28.90 8.48
N LEU A 125 12.81 -28.98 7.77
CA LEU A 125 12.83 -28.79 6.32
C LEU A 125 12.11 -29.93 5.60
N ILE A 126 12.20 -31.17 6.12
CA ILE A 126 11.43 -32.31 5.61
C ILE A 126 9.94 -32.09 5.86
N TRP A 127 9.53 -31.79 7.09
CA TRP A 127 8.12 -31.48 7.41
C TRP A 127 7.58 -30.33 6.54
N LEU A 128 8.36 -29.26 6.34
CA LEU A 128 7.97 -28.12 5.52
C LEU A 128 7.83 -28.49 4.04
N THR A 129 8.67 -29.42 3.54
CA THR A 129 8.61 -29.91 2.15
C THR A 129 7.31 -30.63 1.85
N TYR A 130 6.77 -31.36 2.84
CA TYR A 130 5.57 -32.17 2.68
C TYR A 130 4.31 -31.56 3.31
N TYR A 131 4.39 -30.36 3.90
CA TYR A 131 3.27 -29.72 4.57
C TYR A 131 2.02 -29.59 3.68
N GLY A 132 0.89 -30.08 4.20
CA GLY A 132 -0.41 -30.11 3.52
C GLY A 132 -0.63 -31.33 2.63
N GLN A 133 0.33 -32.26 2.53
CA GLN A 133 0.17 -33.49 1.76
C GLN A 133 -0.52 -34.59 2.60
N THR A 134 -1.24 -35.48 1.91
CA THR A 134 -1.85 -36.69 2.49
C THR A 134 -0.93 -37.89 2.23
N ILE A 135 0.12 -37.98 3.03
CA ILE A 135 1.15 -39.02 2.98
C ILE A 135 1.48 -39.41 4.42
N SER A 136 1.84 -40.67 4.65
CA SER A 136 2.14 -41.18 5.98
C SER A 136 3.58 -41.61 6.12
N GLY A 137 4.15 -41.38 7.30
CA GLY A 137 5.52 -41.73 7.66
C GLY A 137 6.30 -40.52 8.20
N PRO A 138 7.14 -40.73 9.22
CA PRO A 138 7.99 -39.67 9.77
C PRO A 138 8.99 -39.11 8.74
N GLU A 139 9.38 -39.90 7.73
CA GLU A 139 10.24 -39.47 6.62
C GLU A 139 9.60 -38.40 5.72
N TYR A 140 8.28 -38.24 5.82
CA TYR A 140 7.52 -37.19 5.17
C TYR A 140 7.06 -36.12 6.16
N GLY A 141 7.48 -36.20 7.42
CA GLY A 141 7.02 -35.32 8.49
C GLY A 141 5.62 -35.64 9.05
N ASP A 142 5.05 -36.81 8.78
CA ASP A 142 3.84 -37.30 9.49
C ASP A 142 4.28 -38.03 10.76
N PHE A 143 4.54 -37.25 11.82
CA PHE A 143 5.13 -37.78 13.05
C PHE A 143 4.10 -38.47 13.97
N ASN A 144 2.79 -38.29 13.73
CA ASN A 144 1.75 -39.03 14.45
C ASN A 144 1.14 -40.19 13.63
N ASN A 145 1.63 -40.44 12.42
CA ASN A 145 1.14 -41.48 11.51
C ASN A 145 -0.37 -41.39 11.22
N ASN A 146 -0.92 -40.17 11.13
CA ASN A 146 -2.34 -39.97 10.81
C ASN A 146 -2.61 -39.88 9.30
N GLY A 147 -1.56 -39.95 8.47
CA GLY A 147 -1.64 -39.88 7.01
C GLY A 147 -1.73 -38.47 6.43
N ALA A 148 -1.50 -37.43 7.24
CA ALA A 148 -1.53 -36.05 6.80
C ALA A 148 -0.46 -35.22 7.49
N VAL A 149 0.43 -34.60 6.72
CA VAL A 149 1.52 -33.75 7.22
C VAL A 149 0.97 -32.35 7.51
N ASN A 150 0.74 -32.02 8.78
CA ASN A 150 0.07 -30.80 9.17
C ASN A 150 0.59 -30.21 10.49
N GLY A 151 -0.15 -29.26 11.07
CA GLY A 151 0.22 -28.57 12.29
C GLY A 151 0.31 -29.47 13.52
N ALA A 152 -0.39 -30.60 13.55
CA ALA A 152 -0.25 -31.61 14.61
C ALA A 152 1.17 -32.20 14.61
N ASP A 153 1.75 -32.42 13.43
CA ASP A 153 3.10 -32.96 13.28
C ASP A 153 4.16 -31.92 13.63
N TYR A 154 3.92 -30.65 13.29
CA TYR A 154 4.78 -29.56 13.74
C TYR A 154 4.90 -29.50 15.26
N LEU A 155 3.80 -29.75 15.99
CA LEU A 155 3.83 -29.77 17.45
C LEU A 155 4.67 -30.93 18.00
N ILE A 156 4.73 -32.06 17.29
CA ILE A 156 5.57 -33.20 17.66
C ILE A 156 7.04 -32.87 17.43
N TRP A 157 7.39 -32.33 16.26
CA TRP A 157 8.75 -31.84 15.99
C TRP A 157 9.17 -30.79 17.03
N LEU A 158 8.32 -29.80 17.29
CA LEU A 158 8.63 -28.71 18.23
C LEU A 158 8.80 -29.23 19.66
N SER A 159 8.01 -30.22 20.08
CA SER A 159 8.11 -30.83 21.40
C SER A 159 9.42 -31.60 21.61
N ASN A 160 10.06 -32.05 20.53
CA ASN A 160 11.28 -32.84 20.58
C ASN A 160 12.52 -32.06 20.09
N TYR A 161 12.37 -30.79 19.74
CA TYR A 161 13.46 -29.99 19.18
C TYR A 161 14.66 -29.87 20.12
N GLY A 162 15.85 -30.17 19.61
CA GLY A 162 17.12 -30.09 20.32
C GLY A 162 17.49 -31.34 21.13
N ILE A 163 16.72 -32.43 21.00
CA ILE A 163 17.11 -33.78 21.45
C ILE A 163 18.20 -34.33 20.52
#